data_AF-A0A968DXE0-F1
#
_entry.id   AF-A0A968DXE0-F1
#
_cell.length_a   1.000
_cell.length_b   1.000
_cell.length_c   1.000
_cell.angle_alpha   90.00
_cell.angle_beta   90.00
_cell.angle_gamma   90.00
#
_symmetry.space_group_name_H-M   'P 1'
#
loop_
_entity.id
_entity.type
_entity.pdbx_description
1 polymer ?
#
loop_
_entity_poly.entity_id
_entity_poly.type
_entity_poly.pdbx_seq_one_letter_code
_entity_poly.pdbx_strand_id
1 'polypeptide(L)'
;HKLPSGYPDGRRIWINLKVYDASGALIKESGAYDNVTGVLTHDTEAKIYEIKPGLSEDVASILGLTAGPSFHFVVNNMIYFDNRIPPRGFTNANFEMIQSPPVGYSYADGQYWDETEY
;
A
#
# COMPACT_ATOMS: atom_id res chain seq x y z
N HIS A 1 -5.75 3.12 14.20
CA HIS A 1 -5.36 2.04 13.27
C HIS A 1 -4.70 2.62 12.02
N LYS A 2 -3.91 1.85 11.27
CA LYS A 2 -3.38 2.28 9.95
C LYS A 2 -4.53 2.52 8.95
N LEU A 3 -4.34 3.46 8.01
CA LEU A 3 -5.27 3.79 6.93
C LEU A 3 -4.65 3.35 5.57
N PRO A 4 -5.29 2.45 4.81
CA PRO A 4 -6.51 1.71 5.12
C PRO A 4 -6.35 0.68 6.23
N SER A 5 -7.44 0.48 6.99
CA SER A 5 -7.50 -0.52 8.05
C SER A 5 -8.13 -1.84 7.58
N GLY A 6 -8.05 -2.84 8.46
CA GLY A 6 -8.63 -4.16 8.27
C GLY A 6 -7.64 -5.14 7.66
N TYR A 7 -8.20 -6.18 7.05
CA TYR A 7 -7.48 -7.32 6.51
C TYR A 7 -6.44 -6.87 5.43
N PRO A 8 -5.16 -7.26 5.56
CA PRO A 8 -4.07 -6.76 4.70
C PRO A 8 -4.27 -7.00 3.20
N ASP A 9 -4.76 -8.18 2.83
CA ASP A 9 -4.77 -8.60 1.43
C ASP A 9 -5.80 -7.80 0.62
N GLY A 10 -5.29 -7.09 -0.39
CA GLY A 10 -6.09 -6.44 -1.41
C GLY A 10 -6.74 -5.11 -1.01
N ARG A 11 -6.69 -4.71 0.27
CA ARG A 11 -7.20 -3.40 0.71
C ARG A 11 -6.27 -2.29 0.28
N ARG A 12 -6.85 -1.35 -0.48
CA ARG A 12 -6.14 -0.21 -1.04
C ARG A 12 -6.99 1.04 -0.90
N ILE A 13 -6.34 2.17 -0.67
CA ILE A 13 -6.88 3.48 -1.03
C ILE A 13 -5.88 4.11 -1.97
N TRP A 14 -6.35 4.99 -2.83
CA TRP A 14 -5.50 5.68 -3.79
C TRP A 14 -6.08 7.05 -4.10
N ILE A 15 -5.27 7.88 -4.76
CA ILE A 15 -5.71 9.15 -5.33
C ILE A 15 -5.94 8.93 -6.83
N ASN A 16 -7.14 9.27 -7.32
CA ASN A 16 -7.36 9.47 -8.74
C ASN A 16 -7.16 10.97 -9.03
N LEU A 17 -6.02 11.31 -9.63
CA LEU A 17 -5.70 12.67 -10.05
C LEU A 17 -6.25 12.90 -11.46
N LYS A 18 -7.09 13.91 -11.63
CA LYS A 18 -7.56 14.38 -12.95
C LYS A 18 -7.21 15.84 -13.15
N VAL A 19 -6.51 16.13 -14.24
CA VAL A 19 -6.15 17.50 -14.63
C VAL A 19 -6.98 17.89 -15.84
N TYR A 20 -7.63 19.05 -15.74
CA TYR A 20 -8.48 19.61 -16.78
C TYR A 20 -7.91 20.94 -17.27
N ASP A 21 -8.09 21.23 -18.56
CA ASP A 21 -7.78 22.56 -19.10
C ASP A 21 -8.89 23.58 -18.80
N ALA A 22 -8.69 24.83 -19.26
CA ALA A 22 -9.66 25.91 -19.06
C ALA A 22 -11.02 25.69 -19.75
N SER A 23 -11.09 24.78 -20.73
CA SER A 23 -12.33 24.39 -21.39
C SER A 23 -13.05 23.23 -20.70
N GLY A 24 -12.43 22.64 -19.68
CA GLY A 24 -12.95 21.46 -18.98
C GLY A 24 -12.60 20.15 -19.67
N ALA A 25 -11.68 20.13 -20.64
CA ALA A 25 -11.21 18.90 -21.26
C ALA A 25 -10.18 18.21 -20.36
N LEU A 26 -10.33 16.89 -20.15
CA LEU A 26 -9.39 16.08 -19.40
C LEU A 26 -8.08 15.95 -20.21
N ILE A 27 -6.98 16.43 -19.64
CA ILE A 27 -5.65 16.37 -20.29
C ILE A 27 -4.71 15.35 -19.65
N LYS A 28 -4.99 14.93 -18.42
CA LYS A 28 -4.19 13.94 -17.68
C LYS A 28 -5.06 13.26 -16.61
N GLU A 29 -4.91 11.94 -16.48
CA GLU A 29 -5.47 11.17 -15.38
C GLU A 29 -4.41 10.18 -14.87
N SER A 30 -4.25 10.08 -13.55
CA SER A 30 -3.37 9.12 -12.87
C SER A 30 -4.14 8.40 -11.77
N GLY A 31 -3.89 7.10 -11.59
CA GLY A 31 -4.65 6.27 -10.64
C GLY A 31 -6.13 6.09 -11.01
N ALA A 32 -6.44 5.97 -12.31
CA ALA A 32 -7.79 5.71 -12.82
C ALA A 32 -8.28 4.33 -12.36
N TYR A 33 -9.56 4.26 -11.95
CA TYR A 33 -10.21 2.99 -11.64
C TYR A 33 -11.34 2.73 -12.63
N ASP A 34 -11.24 1.61 -13.35
CA ASP A 34 -12.29 1.12 -14.23
C ASP A 34 -13.30 0.28 -13.43
N ASN A 35 -14.51 0.79 -13.26
CA ASN A 35 -15.57 0.11 -12.51
C ASN A 35 -16.15 -1.12 -13.23
N VAL A 36 -15.92 -1.28 -14.53
CA VAL A 36 -16.41 -2.43 -15.30
C VAL A 36 -15.43 -3.60 -15.17
N THR A 37 -14.14 -3.33 -15.33
CA THR A 37 -13.10 -4.37 -15.28
C THR A 37 -12.50 -4.57 -13.89
N GLY A 38 -12.70 -3.61 -12.97
CA GLY A 38 -12.10 -3.58 -11.64
C GLY A 38 -10.61 -3.25 -11.64
N VAL A 39 -10.07 -2.73 -12.75
CA VAL A 39 -8.65 -2.42 -12.91
C VAL A 39 -8.34 -1.02 -12.38
N LEU A 40 -7.36 -0.96 -11.47
CA LEU A 40 -6.70 0.28 -11.05
C LEU A 40 -5.43 0.48 -11.87
N THR A 41 -5.24 1.65 -12.49
CA THR A 41 -4.02 1.94 -13.24
C THR A 41 -2.84 2.20 -12.32
N HIS A 42 -1.65 1.80 -12.77
CA HIS A 42 -0.39 1.97 -12.06
C HIS A 42 0.61 2.71 -12.98
N ASP A 43 0.57 4.04 -12.91
CA ASP A 43 1.55 4.93 -13.54
C ASP A 43 2.51 5.50 -12.48
N THR A 44 3.53 6.24 -12.91
CA THR A 44 4.58 6.75 -12.02
C THR A 44 4.10 7.78 -11.01
N GLU A 45 2.93 8.38 -11.23
CA GLU A 45 2.34 9.39 -10.34
C GLU A 45 1.23 8.81 -9.47
N ALA A 46 0.81 7.57 -9.74
CA ALA A 46 -0.25 6.91 -8.98
C ALA A 46 0.16 6.77 -7.51
N LYS A 47 -0.57 7.44 -6.61
CA LYS A 47 -0.38 7.31 -5.17
C LYS A 47 -1.35 6.27 -4.63
N ILE A 48 -0.83 5.10 -4.28
CA ILE A 48 -1.58 3.95 -3.80
C ILE A 48 -1.05 3.54 -2.43
N TYR A 49 -1.93 3.42 -1.44
CA TYR A 49 -1.60 2.95 -0.10
C TYR A 49 -2.08 1.52 0.09
N GLU A 50 -1.15 0.60 0.33
CA GLU A 50 -1.38 -0.83 0.36
C GLU A 50 -0.38 -1.55 1.28
N ILE A 51 -0.65 -2.82 1.54
CA ILE A 51 0.26 -3.76 2.20
C ILE A 51 0.38 -5.02 1.34
N LYS A 52 1.59 -5.55 1.22
CA LYS A 52 1.93 -6.75 0.46
C LYS A 52 2.54 -7.79 1.39
N PRO A 53 1.73 -8.64 2.05
CA PRO A 53 2.24 -9.80 2.73
C PRO A 53 2.69 -10.86 1.71
N GLY A 54 3.52 -11.79 2.16
CA GLY A 54 4.11 -12.81 1.29
C GLY A 54 4.86 -13.89 2.05
N LEU A 55 5.45 -14.81 1.30
CA LEU A 55 6.28 -15.88 1.83
C LEU A 55 7.75 -15.50 1.75
N SER A 56 8.48 -15.62 2.85
CA SER A 56 9.95 -15.59 2.83
C SER A 56 10.53 -16.79 2.10
N GLU A 57 11.81 -16.72 1.73
CA GLU A 57 12.49 -17.78 0.96
C GLU A 57 12.53 -19.14 1.69
N ASP A 58 12.77 -19.13 3.00
CA ASP A 58 12.84 -20.33 3.83
C ASP A 58 11.47 -21.04 3.93
N VAL A 59 10.40 -20.29 4.19
CA VAL A 59 9.03 -20.85 4.26
C VAL A 59 8.56 -21.30 2.87
N ALA A 60 8.83 -20.52 1.83
CA ALA A 60 8.50 -20.89 0.47
C ALA A 60 9.20 -22.20 0.06
N SER A 61 10.48 -22.37 0.42
CA SER A 61 11.25 -23.60 0.15
C SER A 61 10.66 -24.81 0.86
N ILE A 62 10.26 -24.68 2.14
CA ILE A 62 9.63 -25.77 2.91
C ILE A 62 8.30 -26.20 2.29
N LEU A 63 7.52 -25.25 1.80
CA LEU A 63 6.18 -25.49 1.25
C LEU A 63 6.18 -25.86 -0.25
N GLY A 64 7.33 -25.81 -0.92
CA GLY A 64 7.41 -26.01 -2.38
C GLY A 64 6.71 -24.91 -3.17
N LEU A 65 6.66 -23.69 -2.62
CA LEU A 65 6.06 -22.50 -3.22
C LEU A 65 7.13 -21.50 -3.67
N THR A 66 6.72 -20.47 -4.40
CA THR A 66 7.60 -19.35 -4.75
C THR A 66 7.55 -18.28 -3.66
N ALA A 67 8.72 -17.77 -3.26
CA ALA A 67 8.81 -16.65 -2.33
C ALA A 67 8.31 -15.34 -2.97
N GLY A 68 7.84 -14.41 -2.15
CA GLY A 68 7.37 -13.11 -2.60
C GLY A 68 5.95 -12.75 -2.15
N PRO A 69 5.47 -11.55 -2.55
CA PRO A 69 4.11 -11.09 -2.29
C PRO A 69 3.06 -12.09 -2.77
N SER A 70 2.08 -12.39 -1.92
CA SER A 70 1.06 -13.39 -2.23
C SER A 70 -0.26 -13.10 -1.53
N PHE A 71 -1.36 -13.61 -2.08
CA PHE A 71 -2.68 -13.62 -1.44
C PHE A 71 -2.96 -14.94 -0.68
N HIS A 72 -1.95 -15.80 -0.51
CA HIS A 72 -2.05 -17.05 0.26
C HIS A 72 -1.90 -16.78 1.76
N PHE A 73 -2.87 -16.05 2.32
CA PHE A 73 -2.86 -15.57 3.70
C PHE A 73 -2.44 -16.60 4.76
N VAL A 74 -2.90 -17.84 4.62
CA VAL A 74 -2.63 -18.90 5.61
C VAL A 74 -1.13 -19.15 5.79
N VAL A 75 -0.33 -18.92 4.75
CA VAL A 75 1.11 -19.24 4.72
C VAL A 75 2.01 -18.00 4.62
N ASN A 76 1.43 -16.80 4.46
CA ASN A 76 2.20 -15.56 4.45
C ASN A 76 2.83 -15.33 5.83
N ASN A 77 4.15 -15.15 5.87
CA ASN A 77 4.92 -14.95 7.09
C ASN A 77 5.81 -13.69 7.08
N MET A 78 5.81 -12.94 5.97
CA MET A 78 6.63 -11.75 5.77
C MET A 78 5.80 -10.60 5.19
N ILE A 79 6.15 -9.35 5.54
CA ILE A 79 5.63 -8.15 4.90
C ILE A 79 6.69 -7.60 3.93
N TYR A 80 6.40 -7.61 2.64
CA TYR A 80 7.30 -7.09 1.59
C TYR A 80 7.16 -5.58 1.39
N PHE A 81 5.98 -5.04 1.68
CA PHE A 81 5.68 -3.61 1.54
C PHE A 81 4.49 -3.26 2.44
N ASP A 82 4.53 -2.10 3.10
CA ASP A 82 3.40 -1.51 3.82
C ASP A 82 3.64 0.01 3.90
N ASN A 83 2.98 0.76 3.03
CA ASN A 83 3.01 2.23 3.05
C ASN A 83 1.74 2.85 3.65
N ARG A 84 0.87 2.05 4.28
CA ARG A 84 -0.39 2.55 4.84
C ARG A 84 -0.12 3.60 5.92
N ILE A 85 -0.90 4.67 5.90
CA ILE A 85 -0.73 5.85 6.76
C ILE A 85 -0.94 5.43 8.23
N PRO A 86 -0.01 5.74 9.15
CA PRO A 86 -0.11 5.29 10.53
C PRO A 86 -1.12 6.12 11.34
N PRO A 87 -1.59 5.62 12.50
CA PRO A 87 -2.53 6.35 13.33
C PRO A 87 -1.90 7.50 14.12
N ARG A 88 -2.73 8.41 14.64
CA ARG A 88 -2.34 9.35 15.69
C ARG A 88 -1.69 8.61 16.86
N GLY A 89 -0.59 9.16 17.38
CA GLY A 89 0.21 8.53 18.44
C GLY A 89 1.24 7.50 17.95
N PHE A 90 1.41 7.35 16.64
CA PHE A 90 2.47 6.52 16.04
C PHE A 90 3.86 6.96 16.48
N THR A 91 4.69 5.97 16.84
CA THR A 91 6.15 6.09 16.90
C THR A 91 6.77 4.85 16.24
N ASN A 92 7.91 5.03 15.59
CA ASN A 92 8.62 3.94 14.92
C ASN A 92 8.98 2.83 15.91
N ALA A 93 9.55 3.18 17.07
CA ALA A 93 9.93 2.20 18.09
C ALA A 93 8.75 1.36 18.61
N ASN A 94 7.58 1.97 18.83
CA ASN A 94 6.40 1.21 19.27
C ASN A 94 5.90 0.26 18.17
N PHE A 95 5.93 0.69 16.90
CA PHE A 95 5.45 -0.11 15.77
C PHE A 95 6.42 -1.25 15.42
N GLU A 96 7.72 -1.02 15.55
CA GLU A 96 8.74 -2.09 15.48
C GLU A 96 8.50 -3.14 16.57
N MET A 97 8.25 -2.71 17.82
CA MET A 97 8.01 -3.62 18.96
C MET A 97 6.80 -4.54 18.76
N ILE A 98 5.75 -4.06 18.10
CA ILE A 98 4.56 -4.86 17.77
C ILE A 98 4.61 -5.50 16.38
N GLN A 99 5.79 -5.52 15.74
CA GLN A 99 6.01 -6.10 14.41
C GLN A 99 5.08 -5.54 13.33
N SER A 100 4.75 -4.25 13.41
CA SER A 100 3.94 -3.55 12.43
C SER A 100 4.59 -2.26 11.90
N PRO A 101 5.92 -2.19 11.65
CA PRO A 101 6.50 -0.99 11.05
C PRO A 101 5.95 -0.75 9.62
N PRO A 102 6.04 0.47 9.09
CA PRO A 102 6.02 0.70 7.64
C PRO A 102 7.16 -0.08 6.96
N VAL A 103 6.95 -0.53 5.72
CA VAL A 103 7.96 -1.28 4.94
C VAL A 103 8.00 -0.73 3.52
N GLY A 104 9.18 -0.33 3.03
CA GLY A 104 9.32 0.32 1.73
C GLY A 104 8.74 1.75 1.67
N TYR A 105 8.48 2.35 2.83
CA TYR A 105 8.03 3.72 3.02
C TYR A 105 8.43 4.20 4.42
N SER A 106 8.50 5.51 4.66
CA SER A 106 8.86 6.06 5.97
C SER A 106 7.88 7.14 6.42
N TYR A 107 7.67 7.21 7.73
CA TYR A 107 6.89 8.24 8.41
C TYR A 107 7.67 8.70 9.64
N ALA A 108 7.72 10.01 9.89
CA ALA A 108 8.27 10.54 11.13
C ALA A 108 7.38 10.16 12.32
N ASP A 109 7.94 10.15 13.53
CA ASP A 109 7.14 9.96 14.75
C ASP A 109 6.06 11.04 14.85
N GLY A 110 4.83 10.63 15.12
CA GLY A 110 3.66 11.50 15.12
C GLY A 110 3.13 11.88 13.73
N GLN A 111 3.74 11.46 12.63
CA GLN A 111 3.24 11.70 11.27
C GLN A 111 2.10 10.74 10.93
N TYR A 112 0.85 11.14 11.20
CA TYR A 112 -0.37 10.36 10.93
C TYR A 112 -1.06 10.76 9.61
N TRP A 113 -0.29 11.32 8.68
CA TRP A 113 -0.71 11.77 7.35
C TRP A 113 0.41 11.48 6.35
N ASP A 114 0.11 11.64 5.07
CA ASP A 114 1.11 11.60 4.01
C ASP A 114 0.87 12.76 3.04
N GLU A 115 1.95 13.24 2.43
CA GLU A 115 1.93 14.35 1.48
C GLU A 115 2.47 13.85 0.13
N THR A 116 1.88 14.30 -0.96
CA THR A 116 2.30 13.94 -2.32
C THR A 116 2.11 15.15 -3.22
N GLU A 117 3.17 15.52 -3.93
CA GLU A 117 3.18 16.59 -4.92
C GLU A 117 2.98 16.02 -6.33
N TYR A 118 2.29 16.77 -7.19
CA TYR A 118 1.84 16.37 -8.53
C TYR A 118 2.09 17.45 -9.58
#